data_AF-A0A0A2TH62-F1
#
_entry.id   AF-A0A0A2TH62-F1
#
_cell.length_a   1.000
_cell.length_b   1.000
_cell.length_c   1.000
_cell.angle_alpha   90.00
_cell.angle_beta   90.00
_cell.angle_gamma   90.00
#
_symmetry.space_group_name_H-M   'P 1'
#
loop_
_entity.id
_entity.type
_entity.pdbx_description
1 polymer ?
#
loop_
_entity_poly.entity_id
_entity_poly.type
_entity_poly.pdbx_seq_one_letter_code
_entity_poly.pdbx_strand_id
1 'polypeptide(L)'
;MQFNSLKALQAGNEKQKKAYAAICKLGILSDLSAFNPIICGTIPLGIDVEDSDLDIVCEVEDFELFKQKVAHLYKNETGYRAKRITVKGIDTIKVNFFWEGFEFELFGQSVPSSLQPAFQHMVIEHYIMEKAPHIRAQVIDLKNKGYKTEPAFCKVLELEGDPYEALLQYGKKEGIV
;
A
#
# COMPACT_ATOMS: atom_id res chain seq x y z
N MET A 1 -9.91 -9.22 -13.33
CA MET A 1 -10.58 -8.31 -12.36
C MET A 1 -9.49 -7.65 -11.53
N GLN A 2 -9.52 -6.33 -11.38
CA GLN A 2 -8.56 -5.60 -10.57
C GLN A 2 -8.85 -5.83 -9.07
N PHE A 3 -7.81 -6.02 -8.26
CA PHE A 3 -7.95 -6.24 -6.82
C PHE A 3 -8.62 -5.04 -6.13
N ASN A 4 -9.56 -5.30 -5.22
CA ASN A 4 -10.26 -4.26 -4.47
C ASN A 4 -9.85 -4.32 -3.00
N SER A 5 -8.90 -3.44 -2.62
CA SER A 5 -8.34 -3.38 -1.28
C SER A 5 -9.38 -3.16 -0.19
N LEU A 6 -10.36 -2.29 -0.43
CA LEU A 6 -11.38 -1.97 0.56
C LEU A 6 -12.28 -3.18 0.85
N LYS A 7 -12.69 -3.92 -0.19
CA LYS A 7 -13.44 -5.17 -0.04
C LYS A 7 -12.62 -6.25 0.66
N ALA A 8 -11.34 -6.37 0.33
CA ALA A 8 -10.44 -7.32 0.97
C ALA A 8 -10.31 -7.04 2.48
N LEU A 9 -10.21 -5.77 2.88
CA LEU A 9 -10.19 -5.38 4.29
C LEU A 9 -11.51 -5.71 5.00
N GLN A 10 -12.65 -5.43 4.36
CA GLN A 10 -13.97 -5.66 4.95
C GLN A 10 -14.24 -7.14 5.27
N ALA A 11 -13.79 -8.06 4.40
CA ALA A 11 -14.03 -9.50 4.53
C ALA A 11 -12.90 -10.26 5.24
N GLY A 12 -11.82 -9.57 5.60
CA GLY A 12 -10.59 -10.16 6.10
C GLY A 12 -10.61 -10.59 7.56
N ASN A 13 -9.42 -10.77 8.13
CA ASN A 13 -9.21 -11.06 9.55
C ASN A 13 -9.56 -9.85 10.45
N GLU A 14 -9.43 -10.02 11.76
CA GLU A 14 -9.80 -8.97 12.72
C GLU A 14 -9.01 -7.67 12.55
N LYS A 15 -7.72 -7.72 12.20
CA LYS A 15 -6.93 -6.50 11.95
C LYS A 15 -7.36 -5.82 10.65
N GLN A 16 -7.67 -6.59 9.60
CA GLN A 16 -8.22 -6.08 8.35
C GLN A 16 -9.56 -5.37 8.54
N LYS A 17 -10.47 -5.94 9.33
CA LYS A 17 -11.76 -5.31 9.66
C LYS A 17 -11.59 -4.04 10.49
N LYS A 18 -10.63 -4.02 11.43
CA LYS A 18 -10.29 -2.79 12.19
C LYS A 18 -9.75 -1.70 11.28
N ALA A 19 -8.85 -2.04 10.35
CA ALA A 19 -8.35 -1.11 9.34
C ALA A 19 -9.49 -0.57 8.45
N TYR A 20 -10.39 -1.45 7.97
CA TYR A 20 -11.58 -1.04 7.24
C TYR A 20 -12.43 -0.03 8.03
N ALA A 21 -12.71 -0.33 9.30
CA ALA A 21 -13.49 0.55 10.16
C ALA A 21 -12.80 1.91 10.39
N ALA A 22 -11.47 1.91 10.61
CA ALA A 22 -10.68 3.13 10.75
C ALA A 22 -10.75 4.01 9.48
N ILE A 23 -10.55 3.41 8.30
CA ILE A 23 -10.65 4.09 6.99
C ILE A 23 -12.05 4.68 6.79
N CYS A 24 -13.10 3.89 7.04
CA CYS A 24 -14.48 4.34 6.86
C CYS A 24 -14.85 5.47 7.83
N LYS A 25 -14.42 5.37 9.10
CA LYS A 25 -14.68 6.38 10.12
C LYS A 25 -13.95 7.69 9.82
N LEU A 26 -12.73 7.61 9.31
CA LEU A 26 -11.94 8.78 8.90
C LEU A 26 -12.51 9.44 7.64
N GLY A 27 -13.15 8.67 6.75
CA GLY A 27 -13.71 9.19 5.49
C GLY A 27 -12.65 9.50 4.42
N ILE A 28 -11.41 9.07 4.63
CA ILE A 28 -10.24 9.54 3.85
C ILE A 28 -10.32 9.31 2.34
N LEU A 29 -10.92 8.19 1.90
CA LEU A 29 -11.06 7.92 0.47
C LEU A 29 -12.03 8.89 -0.21
N SER A 30 -13.04 9.37 0.52
CA SER A 30 -13.97 10.40 0.03
C SER A 30 -13.29 11.77 0.03
N ASP A 31 -12.60 12.10 1.13
CA ASP A 31 -11.90 13.37 1.31
C ASP A 31 -10.83 13.62 0.24
N LEU A 32 -10.14 12.56 -0.16
CA LEU A 32 -9.06 12.58 -1.15
C LEU A 32 -9.48 12.10 -2.54
N SER A 33 -10.79 11.91 -2.80
CA SER A 33 -11.31 11.36 -4.06
C SER A 33 -10.79 12.04 -5.33
N ALA A 34 -10.52 13.35 -5.28
CA ALA A 34 -9.93 14.12 -6.39
C ALA A 34 -8.50 13.67 -6.78
N PHE A 35 -7.83 12.92 -5.92
CA PHE A 35 -6.47 12.38 -6.12
C PHE A 35 -6.46 10.87 -6.35
N ASN A 36 -7.61 10.27 -6.68
CA ASN A 36 -7.76 8.84 -6.98
C ASN A 36 -7.10 7.91 -5.93
N PRO A 37 -7.48 7.99 -4.65
CA PRO A 37 -6.77 7.30 -3.57
C PRO A 37 -6.97 5.78 -3.65
N ILE A 38 -5.89 5.01 -3.54
CA ILE A 38 -5.95 3.54 -3.51
C ILE A 38 -5.20 3.01 -2.30
N ILE A 39 -5.90 2.22 -1.48
CA ILE A 39 -5.28 1.53 -0.34
C ILE A 39 -4.33 0.46 -0.87
N CYS A 40 -3.11 0.47 -0.37
CA CYS A 40 -2.04 -0.46 -0.74
C CYS A 40 -1.48 -1.17 0.49
N GLY A 41 -0.41 -1.93 0.27
CA GLY A 41 0.35 -2.54 1.35
C GLY A 41 -0.15 -3.91 1.76
N THR A 42 0.30 -4.35 2.93
CA THR A 42 0.24 -5.77 3.33
C THR A 42 -1.01 -6.13 4.12
N ILE A 43 -1.68 -5.14 4.72
CA ILE A 43 -2.92 -5.34 5.49
C ILE A 43 -4.04 -5.83 4.57
N PRO A 44 -4.34 -5.22 3.39
CA PRO A 44 -5.34 -5.75 2.46
C PRO A 44 -5.09 -7.20 2.04
N LEU A 45 -3.82 -7.63 2.02
CA LEU A 45 -3.41 -8.98 1.64
C LEU A 45 -3.44 -10.00 2.79
N GLY A 46 -3.58 -9.55 4.03
CA GLY A 46 -3.56 -10.41 5.22
C GLY A 46 -2.20 -11.05 5.49
N ILE A 47 -1.11 -10.39 5.05
CA ILE A 47 0.28 -10.79 5.29
C ILE A 47 1.04 -9.73 6.07
N ASP A 48 0.33 -8.83 6.74
CA ASP A 48 0.90 -7.80 7.59
C ASP A 48 1.52 -8.38 8.87
N VAL A 49 2.42 -7.59 9.46
CA VAL A 49 2.98 -7.81 10.80
C VAL A 49 2.46 -6.71 11.74
N GLU A 50 2.68 -6.83 13.05
CA GLU A 50 2.08 -5.96 14.07
C GLU A 50 2.19 -4.46 13.73
N ASP A 51 3.40 -3.99 13.40
CA ASP A 51 3.71 -2.58 13.11
C ASP A 51 3.53 -2.17 11.63
N SER A 52 2.62 -2.82 10.89
CA SER A 52 2.36 -2.44 9.49
C SER A 52 1.46 -1.21 9.39
N ASP A 53 1.86 -0.27 8.53
CA ASP A 53 1.12 0.96 8.21
C ASP A 53 -0.10 0.71 7.32
N LEU A 54 -1.01 1.68 7.28
CA LEU A 54 -2.06 1.79 6.27
C LEU A 54 -1.61 2.72 5.14
N ASP A 55 -1.08 2.11 4.09
CA ASP A 55 -0.61 2.82 2.90
C ASP A 55 -1.77 3.21 1.98
N ILE A 56 -1.78 4.46 1.52
CA ILE A 56 -2.69 4.96 0.50
C ILE A 56 -1.88 5.73 -0.54
N VAL A 57 -1.89 5.25 -1.78
CA VAL A 57 -1.30 5.97 -2.91
C VAL A 57 -2.31 6.93 -3.53
N CYS A 58 -1.82 8.09 -3.99
CA CYS A 58 -2.60 9.14 -4.61
C CYS A 58 -1.91 9.64 -5.89
N GLU A 59 -2.71 9.96 -6.90
CA GLU A 59 -2.29 10.66 -8.10
C GLU A 59 -2.32 12.17 -7.82
N VAL A 60 -1.14 12.80 -7.85
CA VAL A 60 -0.94 14.18 -7.43
C VAL A 60 -0.12 14.92 -8.47
N GLU A 61 -0.78 15.78 -9.24
CA GLU A 61 -0.13 16.72 -10.16
C GLU A 61 0.26 18.02 -9.43
N ASP A 62 -0.68 18.59 -8.66
CA ASP A 62 -0.44 19.77 -7.82
C ASP A 62 -0.17 19.36 -6.37
N PHE A 63 1.11 19.32 -6.03
CA PHE A 63 1.57 18.93 -4.70
C PHE A 63 1.26 19.94 -3.61
N GLU A 64 1.15 21.23 -3.96
CA GLU A 64 0.84 22.26 -2.96
C GLU A 64 -0.65 22.22 -2.62
N LEU A 65 -1.52 22.04 -3.63
CA LEU A 65 -2.95 21.79 -3.43
C LEU A 65 -3.17 20.54 -2.56
N PHE A 66 -2.50 19.42 -2.88
CA PHE A 66 -2.60 18.19 -2.10
C PHE A 66 -2.15 18.42 -0.65
N LYS A 67 -0.98 19.05 -0.46
CA LYS A 67 -0.44 19.34 0.87
C LYS A 67 -1.40 20.21 1.69
N GLN A 68 -1.96 21.26 1.10
CA GLN A 68 -2.91 22.15 1.78
C GLN A 68 -4.20 21.40 2.16
N LYS A 69 -4.74 20.58 1.25
CA LYS A 69 -5.93 19.76 1.52
C LYS A 69 -5.68 18.79 2.68
N VAL A 70 -4.58 18.04 2.63
CA VAL A 70 -4.22 17.05 3.66
C VAL A 70 -3.90 17.73 5.00
N ALA A 71 -3.21 18.87 4.99
CA ALA A 71 -2.97 19.65 6.21
C ALA A 71 -4.27 20.20 6.80
N HIS A 72 -5.19 20.69 5.98
CA HIS A 72 -6.48 21.18 6.47
C HIS A 72 -7.26 20.09 7.21
N LEU A 73 -7.23 18.86 6.68
CA LEU A 73 -7.97 17.72 7.23
C LEU A 73 -7.28 17.10 8.45
N TYR A 74 -5.97 16.87 8.39
CA TYR A 74 -5.30 15.93 9.32
C TYR A 74 -4.12 16.54 10.09
N LYS A 75 -3.82 17.84 9.97
CA LYS A 75 -2.65 18.44 10.67
C LYS A 75 -2.67 18.32 12.20
N ASN A 76 -3.87 18.19 12.78
CA ASN A 76 -4.05 18.09 14.23
C ASN A 76 -4.02 16.64 14.71
N GLU A 77 -3.95 15.66 13.80
CA GLU A 77 -3.80 14.26 14.15
C GLU A 77 -2.42 14.00 14.73
N THR A 78 -2.35 13.00 15.61
CA THR A 78 -1.10 12.68 16.32
C THR A 78 -0.03 12.24 15.32
N GLY A 79 1.19 12.71 15.49
CA GLY A 79 2.32 12.34 14.64
C GLY A 79 2.23 12.87 13.19
N TYR A 80 1.35 13.84 12.92
CA TYR A 80 1.25 14.48 11.61
C TYR A 80 2.61 15.01 11.14
N ARG A 81 3.04 14.54 9.98
CA ARG A 81 4.26 15.01 9.31
C ARG A 81 4.07 14.92 7.80
N ALA A 82 4.53 15.94 7.09
CA ALA A 82 4.50 15.99 5.63
C ALA A 82 5.89 16.36 5.11
N LYS A 83 6.36 15.65 4.08
CA LYS A 83 7.65 15.94 3.43
C LYS A 83 7.61 15.69 1.93
N ARG A 84 8.42 16.47 1.20
CA ARG A 84 8.74 16.24 -0.21
C ARG A 84 10.00 15.39 -0.29
N ILE A 85 9.97 14.36 -1.14
CA ILE A 85 11.11 13.47 -1.41
C ILE A 85 11.13 13.15 -2.91
N THR A 86 12.25 12.61 -3.39
CA THR A 86 12.36 12.08 -4.76
C THR A 86 12.52 10.57 -4.67
N VAL A 87 11.66 9.81 -5.35
CA VAL A 87 11.68 8.35 -5.38
C VAL A 87 11.85 7.90 -6.83
N LYS A 88 12.96 7.18 -7.12
CA LYS A 88 13.32 6.75 -8.49
C LYS A 88 13.25 7.89 -9.53
N GLY A 89 13.66 9.10 -9.14
CA GLY A 89 13.65 10.29 -10.00
C GLY A 89 12.29 11.00 -10.14
N ILE A 90 11.26 10.52 -9.45
CA ILE A 90 9.92 11.11 -9.45
C ILE A 90 9.71 11.89 -8.16
N ASP A 91 9.20 13.10 -8.30
CA ASP A 91 8.81 13.95 -7.18
C ASP A 91 7.62 13.36 -6.43
N THR A 92 7.75 13.27 -5.11
CA THR A 92 6.79 12.60 -4.24
C THR A 92 6.49 13.46 -3.03
N ILE A 93 5.23 13.50 -2.62
CA ILE A 93 4.83 13.96 -1.29
C ILE A 93 4.47 12.76 -0.42
N LYS A 94 5.02 12.73 0.78
CA LYS A 94 4.70 11.73 1.79
C LYS A 94 4.11 12.41 3.02
N VAL A 95 2.97 11.92 3.48
CA VAL A 95 2.32 12.39 4.71
C VAL A 95 2.03 11.21 5.61
N ASN A 96 2.34 11.35 6.89
CA ASN A 96 1.99 10.36 7.89
C ASN A 96 1.24 11.00 9.05
N PHE A 97 0.33 10.25 9.67
CA PHE A 97 -0.35 10.60 10.90
C PHE A 97 -0.97 9.34 11.52
N PHE A 98 -1.33 9.39 12.80
CA PHE A 98 -1.96 8.28 13.51
C PHE A 98 -3.46 8.51 13.67
N TRP A 99 -4.25 7.45 13.44
CA TRP A 99 -5.69 7.45 13.66
C TRP A 99 -6.18 6.04 14.03
N GLU A 100 -6.99 5.92 15.09
CA GLU A 100 -7.62 4.65 15.53
C GLU A 100 -6.63 3.46 15.65
N GLY A 101 -5.41 3.74 16.14
CA GLY A 101 -4.38 2.71 16.36
C GLY A 101 -3.59 2.31 15.11
N PHE A 102 -3.79 2.98 13.98
CA PHE A 102 -3.00 2.79 12.76
C PHE A 102 -2.20 4.04 12.43
N GLU A 103 -0.98 3.84 11.93
CA GLU A 103 -0.29 4.87 11.17
C GLU A 103 -0.80 4.87 9.74
N PHE A 104 -1.32 6.00 9.28
CA PHE A 104 -1.66 6.21 7.88
C PHE A 104 -0.45 6.79 7.16
N GLU A 105 -0.09 6.22 6.02
CA GLU A 105 0.92 6.75 5.11
C GLU A 105 0.27 7.12 3.78
N LEU A 106 0.21 8.41 3.48
CA LEU A 106 -0.21 8.93 2.19
C LEU A 106 1.01 9.14 1.30
N PHE A 107 0.97 8.55 0.12
CA PHE A 107 2.05 8.62 -0.87
C PHE A 107 1.52 9.21 -2.17
N GLY A 108 1.87 10.45 -2.46
CA GLY A 108 1.41 11.17 -3.65
C GLY A 108 2.52 11.32 -4.70
N GLN A 109 2.21 10.93 -5.95
CA GLN A 109 3.08 11.09 -7.12
C GLN A 109 2.29 11.55 -8.33
N SER A 110 2.94 12.20 -9.30
CA SER A 110 2.36 12.55 -10.60
C SER A 110 2.27 11.32 -11.54
N VAL A 111 1.82 10.19 -10.99
CA VAL A 111 1.63 8.90 -11.65
C VAL A 111 0.24 8.40 -11.24
N PRO A 112 -0.59 7.90 -12.18
CA PRO A 112 -1.89 7.33 -11.84
C PRO A 112 -1.76 6.29 -10.72
N SER A 113 -2.60 6.38 -9.68
CA SER A 113 -2.53 5.51 -8.50
C SER A 113 -2.46 4.03 -8.83
N SER A 114 -3.19 3.60 -9.87
CA SER A 114 -3.21 2.20 -10.32
C SER A 114 -1.93 1.74 -11.04
N LEU A 115 -1.09 2.67 -11.47
CA LEU A 115 0.20 2.41 -12.12
C LEU A 115 1.39 2.65 -11.18
N GLN A 116 1.14 3.07 -9.94
CA GLN A 116 2.20 3.23 -8.96
C GLN A 116 2.72 1.84 -8.51
N PRO A 117 4.05 1.68 -8.32
CA PRO A 117 4.65 0.39 -7.99
C PRO A 117 4.03 -0.30 -6.77
N ALA A 118 3.69 0.46 -5.71
CA ALA A 118 3.08 -0.10 -4.50
C ALA A 118 1.75 -0.83 -4.79
N PHE A 119 0.92 -0.29 -5.68
CA PHE A 119 -0.32 -0.95 -6.07
C PHE A 119 -0.06 -2.13 -7.02
N GLN A 120 0.83 -1.96 -8.00
CA GLN A 120 1.18 -3.03 -8.94
C GLN A 120 1.75 -4.26 -8.22
N HIS A 121 2.68 -4.07 -7.28
CA HIS A 121 3.25 -5.14 -6.47
C HIS A 121 2.17 -5.84 -5.65
N MET A 122 1.31 -5.10 -4.95
CA MET A 122 0.21 -5.71 -4.19
C MET A 122 -0.74 -6.55 -5.07
N VAL A 123 -1.03 -6.12 -6.30
CA VAL A 123 -1.84 -6.91 -7.25
C VAL A 123 -1.14 -8.20 -7.66
N ILE A 124 0.16 -8.14 -7.94
CA ILE A 124 0.99 -9.31 -8.29
C ILE A 124 1.06 -10.29 -7.11
N GLU A 125 1.35 -9.78 -5.92
CA GLU A 125 1.42 -10.56 -4.68
C GLU A 125 0.10 -11.27 -4.38
N HIS A 126 -1.03 -10.56 -4.53
CA HIS A 126 -2.36 -11.15 -4.41
C HIS A 126 -2.55 -12.29 -5.41
N TYR A 127 -2.24 -12.06 -6.69
CA TYR A 127 -2.38 -13.08 -7.73
C TYR A 127 -1.56 -14.33 -7.42
N ILE A 128 -0.30 -14.17 -7.00
CA ILE A 128 0.58 -15.27 -6.63
C ILE A 128 -0.06 -16.10 -5.51
N MET A 129 -0.60 -15.45 -4.49
CA MET A 129 -1.25 -16.14 -3.36
C MET A 129 -2.57 -16.81 -3.74
N GLU A 130 -3.35 -16.25 -4.67
CA GLU A 130 -4.55 -16.91 -5.19
C GLU A 130 -4.19 -18.18 -5.98
N LYS A 131 -3.09 -18.16 -6.73
CA LYS A 131 -2.60 -19.32 -7.48
C LYS A 131 -1.93 -20.37 -6.60
N ALA A 132 -1.23 -19.95 -5.56
CA ALA A 132 -0.49 -20.81 -4.65
C ALA A 132 -0.74 -20.39 -3.19
N PRO A 133 -1.88 -20.79 -2.58
CA PRO A 133 -2.27 -20.34 -1.24
C PRO A 133 -1.27 -20.64 -0.12
N HIS A 134 -0.44 -21.68 -0.29
CA HIS A 134 0.60 -22.04 0.67
C HIS A 134 1.70 -20.97 0.80
N ILE A 135 1.89 -20.12 -0.20
CA ILE A 135 2.88 -19.03 -0.19
C ILE A 135 2.58 -18.03 0.93
N ARG A 136 1.31 -17.80 1.26
CA ARG A 136 0.92 -16.84 2.32
C ARG A 136 1.62 -17.13 3.64
N ALA A 137 1.61 -18.39 4.08
CA ALA A 137 2.23 -18.78 5.34
C ALA A 137 3.77 -18.62 5.32
N GLN A 138 4.40 -18.92 4.18
CA GLN A 138 5.85 -18.78 4.01
C GLN A 138 6.29 -17.32 4.00
N VAL A 139 5.54 -16.44 3.32
CA VAL A 139 5.79 -15.00 3.31
C VAL A 139 5.62 -14.41 4.71
N ILE A 140 4.58 -14.80 5.45
CA ILE A 140 4.39 -14.35 6.84
C ILE A 140 5.56 -14.78 7.73
N ASP A 141 6.00 -16.04 7.63
CA ASP A 141 7.17 -16.54 8.39
C ASP A 141 8.45 -15.74 8.07
N LEU A 142 8.70 -15.44 6.79
CA LEU A 142 9.83 -14.61 6.38
C LEU A 142 9.70 -13.16 6.90
N LYS A 143 8.50 -12.57 6.84
CA LYS A 143 8.27 -11.22 7.37
C LYS A 143 8.49 -11.14 8.87
N ASN A 144 8.07 -12.16 9.64
CA ASN A 144 8.37 -12.26 11.07
C ASN A 144 9.88 -12.40 11.36
N LYS A 145 10.67 -12.88 10.39
CA LYS A 145 12.13 -12.90 10.44
C LYS A 145 12.79 -11.59 9.98
N GLY A 146 12.00 -10.55 9.72
CA GLY A 146 12.48 -9.23 9.32
C GLY A 146 12.65 -9.00 7.81
N TYR A 147 12.18 -9.92 6.97
CA TYR A 147 12.17 -9.69 5.52
C TYR A 147 11.09 -8.66 5.16
N LYS A 148 11.40 -7.77 4.21
CA LYS A 148 10.38 -6.99 3.52
C LYS A 148 9.53 -7.89 2.61
N THR A 149 8.37 -7.38 2.19
CA THR A 149 7.38 -8.16 1.42
C THR A 149 7.95 -8.65 0.08
N GLU A 150 8.49 -7.74 -0.74
CA GLU A 150 8.99 -8.06 -2.08
C GLU A 150 10.15 -9.08 -2.04
N PRO A 151 11.17 -8.91 -1.17
CA PRO A 151 12.19 -9.95 -0.95
C PRO A 151 11.65 -11.29 -0.45
N ALA A 152 10.62 -11.29 0.40
CA ALA A 152 10.03 -12.52 0.91
C ALA A 152 9.35 -13.32 -0.22
N PHE A 153 8.59 -12.65 -1.10
CA PHE A 153 8.03 -13.28 -2.29
C PHE A 153 9.10 -13.79 -3.24
N CYS A 154 10.13 -12.98 -3.54
CA CYS A 154 11.22 -13.43 -4.42
C CYS A 154 11.93 -14.65 -3.85
N LYS A 155 12.12 -14.73 -2.53
CA LYS A 155 12.72 -15.89 -1.86
C LYS A 155 11.87 -17.15 -1.96
N VAL A 156 10.55 -17.04 -1.80
CA VAL A 156 9.63 -18.19 -1.92
C VAL A 156 9.51 -18.68 -3.36
N LEU A 157 9.57 -17.76 -4.33
CA LEU A 157 9.44 -18.05 -5.75
C LEU A 157 10.78 -18.31 -6.46
N GLU A 158 11.89 -18.26 -5.72
CA GLU A 158 13.26 -18.38 -6.26
C GLU A 158 13.54 -17.38 -7.41
N LEU A 159 13.01 -16.16 -7.30
CA LEU A 159 13.26 -15.07 -8.25
C LEU A 159 14.59 -14.39 -7.93
N GLU A 160 15.42 -14.23 -8.96
CA GLU A 160 16.73 -13.57 -8.87
C GLU A 160 16.68 -12.09 -9.25
N GLY A 161 17.67 -11.32 -8.76
CA GLY A 161 17.85 -9.91 -9.08
C GLY A 161 17.30 -8.96 -8.00
N ASP A 162 17.01 -7.72 -8.39
CA ASP A 162 16.39 -6.74 -7.51
C ASP A 162 14.93 -7.14 -7.22
N PRO A 163 14.50 -7.28 -5.94
CA PRO A 163 13.16 -7.77 -5.63
C PRO A 163 12.01 -6.92 -6.17
N TYR A 164 12.17 -5.59 -6.22
CA TYR A 164 11.14 -4.69 -6.75
C TYR A 164 10.97 -4.93 -8.25
N GLU A 165 12.06 -4.97 -9.00
CA GLU A 165 11.99 -5.19 -10.44
C GLU A 165 11.62 -6.64 -10.78
N ALA A 166 12.13 -7.63 -10.05
CA ALA A 166 11.87 -9.05 -10.31
C ALA A 166 10.37 -9.39 -10.22
N LEU A 167 9.69 -8.93 -9.16
CA LEU A 167 8.23 -9.10 -9.03
C LEU A 167 7.47 -8.38 -10.13
N LEU A 168 7.87 -7.16 -10.50
CA LEU A 168 7.21 -6.42 -11.57
C LEU A 168 7.37 -7.11 -12.92
N GLN A 169 8.54 -7.68 -13.20
CA GLN A 169 8.79 -8.46 -14.41
C GLN A 169 8.00 -9.77 -14.43
N TYR A 170 7.88 -10.44 -13.27
CA TYR A 170 6.98 -11.60 -13.13
C TYR A 170 5.55 -11.21 -13.48
N GLY A 171 5.05 -10.10 -12.92
CA GLY A 171 3.70 -9.60 -13.21
C GLY A 171 3.43 -9.33 -14.68
N LYS A 172 4.39 -8.70 -15.37
CA LYS A 172 4.30 -8.42 -16.82
C LYS A 172 4.29 -9.70 -17.66
N LYS A 173 5.13 -10.69 -17.33
CA LYS A 173 5.18 -11.98 -18.04
C LYS A 173 3.88 -12.76 -17.91
N GLU A 174 3.24 -12.68 -16.74
CA GLU A 174 1.94 -13.32 -16.46
C GLU A 174 0.73 -12.50 -16.97
N GLY A 175 0.95 -11.30 -17.52
CA GLY A 175 -0.11 -10.43 -18.04
C GLY A 175 -1.03 -9.84 -16.94
N ILE A 176 -0.50 -9.65 -15.73
CA ILE A 176 -1.25 -9.16 -14.57
C ILE A 176 -1.25 -7.62 -14.51
N VAL A 177 -0.10 -7.01 -14.85
CA VAL A 177 0.16 -5.56 -14.83
C VAL A 177 0.90 -5.08 -16.06
#